data_AF-A0A1Y3SPX7-F1
#
_entry.id   AF-A0A1Y3SPX7-F1
#
_cell.length_a   1.000
_cell.length_b   1.000
_cell.length_c   1.000
_cell.angle_alpha   90.00
_cell.angle_beta   90.00
_cell.angle_gamma   90.00
#
_symmetry.space_group_name_H-M   'P 1'
#
loop_
_entity.id
_entity.type
_entity.pdbx_description
1 polymer ?
#
loop_
_entity_poly.entity_id
_entity_poly.type
_entity_poly.pdbx_seq_one_letter_code
_entity_poly.pdbx_strand_id
1 'polypeptide(L)'
;MKNTGKMKGKEVVQIYVRDKKSYLFRPEKELKAFAKVELEPGETKTLVLELDEDAFSYYVPHLERFAVESGEFDILAGTSSQDIRLEDTVTFLSKDEVRLPLGMTDAFKDFLEDERYTEYARQFLEVLHVDESHMFYQMLMGVNLIQIQELMSIMGIDDKTAGEMTEKLVKRQEFAAACQTSAKN
;
A
#
# COMPACT_ATOMS: atom_id res chain seq x y z
N MET A 1 7.05 35.16 1.58
CA MET A 1 6.35 35.80 0.44
C MET A 1 6.73 37.27 0.36
N LYS A 2 7.03 37.80 -0.84
CA LYS A 2 7.40 39.21 -1.06
C LYS A 2 6.54 39.82 -2.16
N ASN A 3 6.00 41.02 -1.95
CA ASN A 3 5.34 41.81 -2.99
C ASN A 3 6.39 42.58 -3.79
N THR A 4 6.60 42.19 -5.05
CA THR A 4 7.54 42.83 -5.97
C THR A 4 6.88 43.88 -6.88
N GLY A 5 5.57 44.07 -6.75
CA GLY A 5 4.79 45.05 -7.50
C GLY A 5 4.84 46.46 -6.91
N LYS A 6 4.20 47.41 -7.60
CA LYS A 6 4.11 48.82 -7.21
C LYS A 6 2.87 49.16 -6.40
N MET A 7 1.95 48.21 -6.24
CA MET A 7 0.67 48.41 -5.57
C MET A 7 0.49 47.40 -4.43
N LYS A 8 -0.28 47.82 -3.42
CA LYS A 8 -0.75 46.94 -2.37
C LYS A 8 -1.58 45.80 -2.98
N GLY A 9 -1.35 44.58 -2.52
CA GLY A 9 -2.01 43.39 -3.06
C GLY A 9 -2.30 42.34 -2.00
N LYS A 10 -3.20 41.41 -2.32
CA LYS A 10 -3.45 40.19 -1.54
C LYS A 10 -3.09 38.99 -2.39
N GLU A 11 -2.29 38.09 -1.83
CA GLU A 11 -1.92 36.82 -2.46
C GLU A 11 -2.45 35.65 -1.64
N VAL A 12 -2.74 34.52 -2.30
CA VAL A 12 -3.03 33.25 -1.63
C VAL A 12 -1.88 32.30 -1.88
N VAL A 13 -1.19 31.91 -0.82
CA VAL A 13 -0.19 30.83 -0.85
C VAL A 13 -0.92 29.51 -0.61
N GLN A 14 -0.57 28.49 -1.38
CA GLN A 14 -1.20 27.17 -1.38
C GLN A 14 -0.13 26.11 -1.17
N ILE A 15 -0.42 25.14 -0.31
CA ILE A 15 0.41 23.98 -0.02
C ILE A 15 -0.31 22.74 -0.51
N TYR A 16 0.34 21.99 -1.39
CA TYR A 16 -0.11 20.70 -1.88
C TYR A 16 0.79 19.59 -1.38
N VAL A 17 0.20 18.40 -1.21
CA VAL A 17 0.94 17.16 -0.96
C VAL A 17 0.78 16.27 -2.18
N ARG A 18 1.90 15.71 -2.64
CA ARG A 18 1.96 14.67 -3.66
C ARG A 18 2.58 13.42 -3.07
N ASP A 19 1.90 12.30 -3.22
CA ASP A 19 2.43 10.99 -2.87
C ASP A 19 3.23 10.44 -4.06
N LYS A 20 4.52 10.14 -3.89
CA LYS A 20 5.38 9.65 -4.99
C LYS A 20 5.04 8.23 -5.40
N LYS A 21 4.59 7.41 -4.45
CA LYS A 21 4.28 6.01 -4.67
C LYS A 21 3.24 5.58 -3.66
N SER A 22 2.04 5.33 -4.17
CA SER A 22 0.89 4.89 -3.38
C SER A 22 0.38 3.55 -3.90
N TYR A 23 -0.03 2.67 -2.99
CA TYR A 23 -0.69 1.40 -3.35
C TYR A 23 -2.09 1.62 -3.90
N LEU A 24 -2.79 2.66 -3.46
CA LEU A 24 -4.09 3.06 -4.00
C LEU A 24 -3.94 4.23 -4.97
N PHE A 25 -4.86 4.35 -5.91
CA PHE A 25 -4.89 5.51 -6.80
C PHE A 25 -5.12 6.79 -5.98
N ARG A 26 -4.24 7.78 -6.17
CA ARG A 26 -4.34 9.11 -5.56
C ARG A 26 -4.21 10.20 -6.62
N PRO A 27 -4.82 11.38 -6.42
CA PRO A 27 -4.55 12.54 -7.26
C PRO A 27 -3.06 12.89 -7.25
N GLU A 28 -2.57 13.46 -8.36
CA GLU A 28 -1.17 13.89 -8.46
C GLU A 28 -0.81 14.94 -7.39
N LYS A 29 -1.76 15.80 -7.00
CA LYS A 29 -1.57 16.84 -5.98
C LYS A 29 -2.87 17.04 -5.22
N GLU A 30 -2.80 17.12 -3.91
CA GLU A 30 -3.95 17.42 -3.03
C GLU A 30 -3.68 18.70 -2.25
N LEU A 31 -4.62 19.67 -2.28
CA LEU A 31 -4.48 20.91 -1.50
C LEU A 31 -4.68 20.59 -0.01
N LYS A 32 -3.67 20.88 0.82
CA LYS A 32 -3.72 20.60 2.27
C LYS A 32 -3.75 21.85 3.13
N ALA A 33 -3.16 22.96 2.69
CA ALA A 33 -3.23 24.22 3.41
C ALA A 33 -3.22 25.42 2.46
N PHE A 34 -3.81 26.53 2.89
CA PHE A 34 -3.68 27.80 2.18
C PHE A 34 -3.70 28.98 3.16
N ALA A 35 -3.03 30.06 2.80
CA ALA A 35 -2.99 31.28 3.58
C ALA A 35 -3.12 32.50 2.68
N LYS A 36 -4.04 33.39 3.02
CA LYS A 36 -4.19 34.68 2.34
C LYS A 36 -3.39 35.74 3.08
N VAL A 37 -2.52 36.44 2.37
CA VAL A 37 -1.65 37.48 2.92
C VAL A 37 -1.85 38.79 2.18
N GLU A 38 -1.97 39.88 2.93
CA GLU A 38 -1.94 41.24 2.39
C GLU A 38 -0.52 41.81 2.53
N LEU A 39 -0.01 42.43 1.46
CA LEU A 39 1.35 42.96 1.39
C LEU A 39 1.38 44.35 0.76
N GLU A 40 2.02 45.30 1.44
CA GLU A 40 2.41 46.59 0.85
C GLU A 40 3.51 46.40 -0.22
N PRO A 41 3.71 47.35 -1.16
CA PRO A 41 4.80 47.29 -2.13
C PRO A 41 6.17 47.09 -1.46
N GLY A 42 6.91 46.05 -1.86
CA GLY A 42 8.22 45.72 -1.30
C GLY A 42 8.19 44.94 0.03
N GLU A 43 7.02 44.81 0.67
CA GLU A 43 6.88 44.09 1.93
C GLU A 43 7.16 42.59 1.78
N THR A 44 7.78 42.01 2.80
CA THR A 44 8.02 40.57 2.90
C THR A 44 7.41 40.04 4.19
N LYS A 45 6.60 38.98 4.09
CA LYS A 45 6.06 38.25 5.25
C LYS A 45 6.43 36.78 5.18
N THR A 46 6.73 36.22 6.35
CA THR A 46 6.86 34.79 6.56
C THR A 46 5.49 34.23 6.93
N LEU A 47 5.11 33.13 6.29
CA LEU A 47 3.89 32.40 6.57
C LEU A 47 4.27 31.03 7.10
N VAL A 48 3.58 30.58 8.15
CA VAL A 48 3.70 29.23 8.69
C VAL A 48 2.37 28.55 8.41
N LEU A 49 2.41 27.45 7.66
CA LEU A 49 1.27 26.58 7.44
C LEU A 49 1.65 25.22 8.02
N GLU A 50 0.86 24.74 8.98
CA GLU A 50 1.10 23.47 9.65
C GLU A 50 0.41 22.35 8.85
N LEU A 51 1.14 21.24 8.68
CA LEU A 51 0.61 20.01 8.12
C LEU A 51 0.67 18.96 9.23
N ASP A 52 -0.47 18.39 9.56
CA ASP A 52 -0.61 17.27 10.49
C ASP A 52 -0.65 15.93 9.74
N GLU A 53 -0.88 14.85 10.47
CA GLU A 53 -0.98 13.50 9.92
C GLU A 53 -2.10 13.38 8.86
N ASP A 54 -3.21 14.12 9.05
CA ASP A 54 -4.34 14.12 8.12
C ASP A 54 -3.95 14.65 6.74
N ALA A 55 -2.93 15.51 6.66
CA ALA A 55 -2.39 15.99 5.39
C ALA A 55 -1.81 14.86 4.52
N PHE A 56 -1.35 13.77 5.14
CA PHE A 56 -0.76 12.62 4.45
C PHE A 56 -1.74 11.44 4.31
N SER A 57 -2.78 11.43 5.15
CA SER A 57 -3.77 10.37 5.20
C SER A 57 -4.67 10.30 3.97
N TYR A 58 -5.15 9.09 3.69
CA TYR A 58 -6.20 8.83 2.72
C TYR A 58 -7.13 7.73 3.23
N TYR A 59 -8.35 7.68 2.70
CA TYR A 59 -9.32 6.65 3.07
C TYR A 59 -8.94 5.32 2.42
N VAL A 60 -8.77 4.28 3.23
CA VAL A 60 -8.44 2.92 2.78
C VAL A 60 -9.70 2.07 2.81
N PRO A 61 -10.32 1.75 1.66
CA PRO A 61 -11.65 1.13 1.63
C PRO A 61 -11.74 -0.21 2.36
N HIS A 62 -10.71 -1.05 2.26
CA HIS A 62 -10.70 -2.37 2.90
C HIS A 62 -10.42 -2.32 4.42
N LEU A 63 -9.92 -1.20 4.95
CA LEU A 63 -9.76 -0.97 6.38
C LEU A 63 -10.90 -0.14 6.97
N GLU A 64 -11.79 0.38 6.11
CA GLU A 64 -12.92 1.25 6.49
C GLU A 64 -12.52 2.46 7.35
N ARG A 65 -11.29 2.96 7.15
CA ARG A 65 -10.72 4.07 7.93
C ARG A 65 -9.71 4.89 7.13
N PHE A 66 -9.39 6.06 7.64
CA PHE A 66 -8.21 6.80 7.21
C PHE A 66 -6.93 6.13 7.74
N ALA A 67 -5.92 6.08 6.89
CA ALA A 67 -4.59 5.59 7.21
C ALA A 67 -3.56 6.34 6.39
N VAL A 68 -2.31 6.31 6.83
CA VAL A 68 -1.17 6.86 6.11
C VAL A 68 -0.26 5.73 5.66
N GLU A 69 0.23 5.80 4.44
CA GLU A 69 1.25 4.88 3.93
C GLU A 69 2.65 5.36 4.34
N SER A 70 3.55 4.43 4.66
CA SER A 70 4.97 4.76 4.77
C SER A 70 5.54 5.06 3.39
N GLY A 71 6.15 6.23 3.21
CA GLY A 71 6.61 6.65 1.88
C GLY A 71 7.22 8.03 1.83
N GLU A 72 7.53 8.46 0.60
CA GLU A 72 8.01 9.81 0.29
C GLU A 72 6.87 10.68 -0.23
N PHE A 73 6.73 11.86 0.37
CA PHE A 73 5.74 12.87 0.01
C PHE A 73 6.42 14.15 -0.42
N ASP A 74 6.02 14.71 -1.55
CA ASP A 74 6.44 16.04 -1.96
C ASP A 74 5.48 17.09 -1.40
N ILE A 75 6.05 18.06 -0.69
CA ILE A 75 5.39 19.26 -0.22
C ILE A 75 5.61 20.35 -1.25
N LEU A 76 4.55 20.73 -1.95
CA LEU A 76 4.59 21.68 -3.05
C LEU A 76 3.97 23.00 -2.60
N ALA A 77 4.71 24.10 -2.68
CA ALA A 77 4.20 25.44 -2.37
C ALA A 77 4.09 26.30 -3.63
N GLY A 78 2.93 26.92 -3.80
CA GLY A 78 2.61 27.71 -4.99
C GLY A 78 1.53 28.76 -4.75
N THR A 79 1.13 29.42 -5.83
CA THR A 79 0.00 30.36 -5.85
C THR A 79 -1.19 29.83 -6.66
N SER A 80 -0.98 28.73 -7.38
CA SER A 80 -2.03 27.89 -7.97
C SER A 80 -1.52 26.45 -8.09
N SER A 81 -2.41 25.50 -8.38
CA SER A 81 -2.03 24.10 -8.66
C SER A 81 -1.09 23.92 -9.85
N GLN A 82 -1.04 24.92 -10.75
CA GLN A 82 -0.16 24.96 -11.93
C GLN A 82 1.10 25.81 -11.70
N ASP A 83 1.08 26.74 -10.75
CA ASP A 83 2.20 27.66 -10.43
C ASP A 83 2.81 27.27 -9.08
N ILE A 84 3.56 26.17 -9.10
CA ILE A 84 4.37 25.66 -7.99
C ILE A 84 5.75 26.29 -8.06
N ARG A 85 6.23 26.84 -6.95
CA ARG A 85 7.48 27.60 -6.89
C ARG A 85 8.51 27.01 -5.94
N LEU A 86 8.07 26.21 -4.98
CA LEU A 86 8.93 25.47 -4.06
C LEU A 86 8.42 24.04 -3.97
N GLU A 87 9.35 23.12 -3.82
CA GLU A 87 9.12 21.69 -3.63
C GLU A 87 10.15 21.19 -2.64
N ASP A 88 9.71 20.36 -1.70
CA ASP A 88 10.56 19.65 -0.76
C ASP A 88 10.01 18.24 -0.55
N THR A 89 10.87 17.26 -0.28
CA THR A 89 10.45 15.87 -0.05
C THR A 89 10.60 15.53 1.42
N VAL A 90 9.56 14.94 2.01
CA VAL A 90 9.58 14.38 3.36
C VAL A 90 9.34 12.87 3.33
N THR A 91 10.00 12.14 4.22
CA THR A 91 9.73 10.71 4.43
C THR A 91 8.81 10.55 5.64
N PHE A 92 7.67 9.91 5.43
CA PHE A 92 6.73 9.57 6.50
C PHE A 92 6.83 8.08 6.80
N LEU A 93 6.94 7.73 8.09
CA LEU A 93 6.93 6.34 8.55
C LEU A 93 5.65 6.10 9.34
N SER A 94 4.72 5.39 8.70
CA SER A 94 3.46 4.97 9.30
C SER A 94 3.59 3.61 9.97
N LYS A 95 2.74 3.37 10.98
CA LYS A 95 2.54 2.05 11.57
C LYS A 95 1.41 1.27 10.90
N ASP A 96 0.65 1.93 10.04
CA ASP A 96 -0.48 1.33 9.35
C ASP A 96 -0.02 0.50 8.16
N GLU A 97 -0.55 -0.70 8.06
CA GLU A 97 -0.41 -1.56 6.88
C GLU A 97 -1.60 -1.32 5.95
N VAL A 98 -1.37 -0.59 4.86
CA VAL A 98 -2.42 -0.15 3.92
C VAL A 98 -2.45 -0.96 2.62
N ARG A 99 -1.52 -1.93 2.44
CA ARG A 99 -1.52 -2.81 1.27
C ARG A 99 -2.74 -3.71 1.27
N LEU A 100 -3.38 -3.84 0.10
CA LEU A 100 -4.45 -4.81 -0.10
C LEU A 100 -3.97 -6.22 0.34
N PRO A 101 -4.75 -6.95 1.15
CA PRO A 101 -4.43 -8.32 1.48
C PRO A 101 -4.55 -9.18 0.22
N LEU A 102 -3.61 -10.11 0.04
CA LEU A 102 -3.69 -11.11 -1.01
C LEU A 102 -4.87 -12.05 -0.73
N GLY A 103 -5.58 -12.44 -1.78
CA GLY A 103 -6.75 -13.30 -1.77
C GLY A 103 -6.63 -14.47 -2.73
N MET A 104 -7.73 -15.19 -2.91
CA MET A 104 -7.75 -16.47 -3.64
C MET A 104 -7.43 -16.35 -5.14
N THR A 105 -7.55 -15.14 -5.71
CA THR A 105 -7.31 -14.86 -7.13
C THR A 105 -5.89 -14.42 -7.44
N ASP A 106 -5.10 -14.09 -6.42
CA ASP A 106 -3.71 -13.65 -6.59
C ASP A 106 -2.80 -14.85 -6.84
N ALA A 107 -1.70 -14.63 -7.56
CA ALA A 107 -0.79 -15.71 -7.91
C ALA A 107 -0.04 -16.16 -6.66
N PHE A 108 0.26 -17.45 -6.54
CA PHE A 108 1.00 -17.96 -5.39
C PHE A 108 2.40 -17.33 -5.25
N LYS A 109 2.99 -16.93 -6.37
CA LYS A 109 4.23 -16.15 -6.38
C LYS A 109 4.11 -14.86 -5.57
N ASP A 110 2.98 -14.15 -5.65
CA ASP A 110 2.76 -12.91 -4.91
C ASP A 110 2.80 -13.15 -3.39
N PHE A 111 2.31 -14.31 -2.94
CA PHE A 111 2.38 -14.72 -1.53
C PHE A 111 3.81 -15.01 -1.06
N LEU A 112 4.70 -15.46 -1.94
CA LEU A 112 6.11 -15.70 -1.62
C LEU A 112 6.93 -14.40 -1.59
N GLU A 113 6.60 -13.44 -2.45
CA GLU A 113 7.28 -12.15 -2.56
C GLU A 113 6.82 -11.13 -1.51
N ASP A 114 5.59 -11.26 -1.00
CA ASP A 114 5.09 -10.39 0.08
C ASP A 114 5.57 -10.87 1.45
N GLU A 115 6.35 -10.02 2.14
CA GLU A 115 6.87 -10.25 3.50
C GLU A 115 5.78 -10.63 4.53
N ARG A 116 4.53 -10.21 4.30
CA ARG A 116 3.39 -10.54 5.18
C ARG A 116 2.94 -11.99 5.06
N TYR A 117 3.24 -12.63 3.92
CA TYR A 117 2.75 -13.96 3.55
C TYR A 117 3.87 -14.97 3.35
N THR A 118 5.11 -14.53 3.12
CA THR A 118 6.23 -15.39 2.72
C THR A 118 6.46 -16.58 3.66
N GLU A 119 6.36 -16.40 4.97
CA GLU A 119 6.48 -17.47 5.97
C GLU A 119 5.38 -18.53 5.81
N TYR A 120 4.13 -18.10 5.64
CA TYR A 120 2.98 -18.98 5.46
C TYR A 120 3.03 -19.69 4.10
N ALA A 121 3.47 -18.99 3.05
CA ALA A 121 3.67 -19.58 1.73
C ALA A 121 4.77 -20.64 1.73
N ARG A 122 5.85 -20.44 2.49
CA ARG A 122 6.90 -21.46 2.70
C ARG A 122 6.36 -22.67 3.44
N GLN A 123 5.61 -22.49 4.53
CA GLN A 123 4.94 -23.59 5.24
C GLN A 123 3.99 -24.37 4.32
N PHE A 124 3.25 -23.69 3.45
CA PHE A 124 2.36 -24.33 2.47
C PHE A 124 3.15 -25.24 1.51
N LEU A 125 4.29 -24.77 0.98
CA LEU A 125 5.17 -25.57 0.13
C LEU A 125 5.76 -26.78 0.87
N GLU A 126 6.15 -26.60 2.13
CA GLU A 126 6.66 -27.69 2.97
C GLU A 126 5.62 -28.79 3.19
N VAL A 127 4.36 -28.42 3.45
CA VAL A 127 3.25 -29.37 3.61
C VAL A 127 3.00 -30.15 2.33
N LEU A 128 3.15 -29.51 1.17
CA LEU A 128 3.04 -30.18 -0.13
C LEU A 128 4.30 -30.96 -0.52
N HIS A 129 5.39 -30.86 0.26
CA HIS A 129 6.70 -31.41 -0.08
C HIS A 129 7.22 -30.94 -1.45
N VAL A 130 6.96 -29.68 -1.81
CA VAL A 130 7.40 -29.07 -3.08
C VAL A 130 8.51 -28.06 -2.81
N ASP A 131 9.68 -28.30 -3.40
CA ASP A 131 10.83 -27.38 -3.37
C ASP A 131 11.14 -26.83 -4.77
N GLU A 132 12.11 -25.92 -4.89
CA GLU A 132 12.51 -25.28 -6.16
C GLU A 132 12.97 -26.27 -7.24
N SER A 133 13.43 -27.47 -6.85
CA SER A 133 13.87 -28.53 -7.77
C SER A 133 12.70 -29.38 -8.28
N HIS A 134 11.56 -29.32 -7.61
CA HIS A 134 10.37 -30.07 -7.95
C HIS A 134 9.68 -29.47 -9.19
N MET A 135 9.33 -30.31 -10.18
CA MET A 135 8.70 -29.84 -11.44
C MET A 135 7.41 -29.03 -11.21
N PHE A 136 6.70 -29.32 -10.12
CA PHE A 136 5.47 -28.64 -9.73
C PHE A 136 5.67 -27.21 -9.22
N TYR A 137 6.88 -26.86 -8.74
CA TYR A 137 7.17 -25.54 -8.18
C TYR A 137 7.00 -24.44 -9.21
N GLN A 138 7.57 -24.63 -10.41
CA GLN A 138 7.44 -23.66 -11.50
C GLN A 138 5.98 -23.49 -11.94
N MET A 139 5.17 -24.54 -11.83
CA MET A 139 3.75 -24.46 -12.14
C MET A 139 3.00 -23.64 -11.08
N LEU A 140 3.28 -23.88 -9.79
CA LEU A 140 2.67 -23.13 -8.67
C LEU A 140 2.87 -21.61 -8.80
N MET A 141 4.04 -21.16 -9.27
CA MET A 141 4.33 -19.73 -9.40
C MET A 141 3.41 -19.01 -10.41
N GLY A 142 2.85 -19.73 -11.37
CA GLY A 142 2.01 -19.17 -12.44
C GLY A 142 0.50 -19.28 -12.20
N VAL A 143 0.07 -19.86 -11.08
CA VAL A 143 -1.34 -20.12 -10.79
C VAL A 143 -1.79 -19.40 -9.52
N ASN A 144 -3.10 -19.17 -9.39
CA ASN A 144 -3.71 -18.61 -8.20
C ASN A 144 -4.18 -19.70 -7.21
N LEU A 145 -4.63 -19.30 -6.02
CA LEU A 145 -5.03 -20.26 -4.99
C LEU A 145 -6.28 -21.09 -5.35
N ILE A 146 -7.21 -20.54 -6.15
CA ILE A 146 -8.37 -21.30 -6.65
C ILE A 146 -7.87 -22.48 -7.49
N GLN A 147 -6.96 -22.21 -8.43
CA GLN A 147 -6.38 -23.25 -9.28
C GLN A 147 -5.54 -24.25 -8.48
N ILE A 148 -4.81 -23.79 -7.46
CA ILE A 148 -4.05 -24.69 -6.59
C ILE A 148 -4.99 -25.61 -5.81
N GLN A 149 -6.10 -25.10 -5.31
CA GLN A 149 -7.12 -25.92 -4.64
C GLN A 149 -7.66 -27.00 -5.57
N GLU A 150 -8.02 -26.65 -6.81
CA GLU A 150 -8.49 -27.61 -7.83
C GLU A 150 -7.42 -28.68 -8.14
N LEU A 151 -6.15 -28.28 -8.24
CA LEU A 151 -5.04 -29.21 -8.47
C LEU A 151 -4.82 -30.16 -7.29
N MET A 152 -4.90 -29.67 -6.06
CA MET A 152 -4.81 -30.49 -4.86
C MET A 152 -5.92 -31.56 -4.83
N SER A 153 -7.15 -31.17 -5.19
CA SER A 153 -8.27 -32.10 -5.36
C SER A 153 -7.99 -33.19 -6.39
N ILE A 154 -7.41 -32.81 -7.54
CA ILE A 154 -6.99 -33.77 -8.59
C ILE A 154 -5.89 -34.72 -8.08
N MET A 155 -5.00 -34.24 -7.23
CA MET A 155 -3.91 -35.02 -6.62
C MET A 155 -4.37 -35.91 -5.46
N GLY A 156 -5.66 -35.92 -5.13
CA GLY A 156 -6.26 -36.80 -4.11
C GLY A 156 -6.32 -36.21 -2.71
N ILE A 157 -6.05 -34.92 -2.54
CA ILE A 157 -6.37 -34.19 -1.30
C ILE A 157 -7.86 -33.87 -1.31
N ASP A 158 -8.57 -34.11 -0.21
CA ASP A 158 -10.00 -33.81 -0.18
C ASP A 158 -10.27 -32.29 -0.29
N ASP A 159 -11.35 -31.90 -0.96
CA ASP A 159 -11.71 -30.50 -1.22
C ASP A 159 -11.76 -29.64 0.05
N LYS A 160 -12.14 -30.25 1.19
CA LYS A 160 -12.22 -29.56 2.47
C LYS A 160 -10.83 -29.24 3.00
N THR A 161 -9.92 -30.21 3.05
CA THR A 161 -8.52 -29.99 3.45
C THR A 161 -7.83 -29.00 2.51
N ALA A 162 -8.04 -29.15 1.20
CA ALA A 162 -7.50 -28.23 0.19
C ALA A 162 -7.97 -26.78 0.42
N GLY A 163 -9.27 -26.59 0.70
CA GLY A 163 -9.84 -25.28 1.03
C GLY A 163 -9.35 -24.72 2.36
N GLU A 164 -9.21 -25.55 3.40
CA GLU A 164 -8.64 -25.12 4.69
C GLU A 164 -7.20 -24.65 4.55
N MET A 165 -6.39 -25.29 3.69
CA MET A 165 -5.02 -24.88 3.45
C MET A 165 -4.94 -23.52 2.72
N THR A 166 -5.67 -23.34 1.62
CA THR A 166 -5.66 -22.07 0.89
C THR A 166 -6.26 -20.93 1.72
N GLU A 167 -7.28 -21.20 2.54
CA GLU A 167 -7.87 -20.21 3.44
C GLU A 167 -6.90 -19.79 4.56
N LYS A 168 -6.16 -20.73 5.15
CA LYS A 168 -5.11 -20.41 6.14
C LYS A 168 -4.02 -19.52 5.58
N LEU A 169 -3.64 -19.71 4.32
CA LEU A 169 -2.68 -18.84 3.63
C LEU A 169 -3.18 -17.40 3.55
N VAL A 170 -4.41 -17.22 3.06
CA VAL A 170 -5.06 -15.90 2.94
C VAL A 170 -5.23 -15.23 4.31
N LYS A 171 -5.60 -16.00 5.33
CA LYS A 171 -5.77 -15.51 6.70
C LYS A 171 -4.46 -15.32 7.47
N ARG A 172 -3.30 -15.69 6.90
CA ARG A 172 -1.98 -15.63 7.55
C ARG A 172 -1.99 -16.42 8.86
N GLN A 173 -2.44 -17.66 8.79
CA GLN A 173 -2.51 -18.59 9.93
C GLN A 173 -1.53 -19.75 9.74
N GLU A 174 -0.96 -20.24 10.83
CA GLU A 174 -0.09 -21.41 10.79
C GLU A 174 -0.85 -22.65 10.29
N PHE A 175 -0.14 -23.43 9.47
CA PHE A 175 -0.61 -24.71 8.95
C PHE A 175 -0.45 -25.80 10.01
N ALA A 176 -1.15 -25.66 11.14
CA ALA A 176 -1.12 -26.68 12.20
C ALA A 176 -1.50 -28.05 11.62
N ALA A 177 -0.53 -28.99 11.60
CA ALA A 177 -0.60 -30.44 11.35
C ALA A 177 -1.79 -30.99 10.54
N ALA A 178 -2.30 -30.24 9.55
CA ALA A 178 -3.53 -30.58 8.83
C ALA A 178 -3.36 -31.86 7.98
N CYS A 179 -2.12 -32.29 7.77
CA CYS A 179 -1.79 -33.51 7.04
C CYS A 179 -1.48 -34.74 7.93
N GLN A 180 -1.67 -34.70 9.26
CA GLN A 180 -1.49 -35.91 10.08
C GLN A 180 -2.65 -36.93 10.00
N THR A 181 -3.74 -36.59 9.29
CA THR A 181 -4.94 -37.46 9.24
C THR A 181 -5.26 -38.05 7.86
N SER A 182 -4.63 -37.58 6.78
CA SER A 182 -4.89 -38.14 5.43
C SER A 182 -3.97 -39.31 5.04
N ALA A 183 -2.93 -39.62 5.83
CA ALA A 183 -2.00 -40.72 5.56
C ALA A 183 -2.36 -42.03 6.28
N LYS A 184 -3.60 -42.18 6.79
CA LYS A 184 -4.04 -43.33 7.60
C LYS A 184 -5.27 -44.09 7.12
N ASN A 185 -5.73 -43.88 5.89
CA ASN A 185 -6.71 -44.77 5.24
C ASN A 185 -6.20 -45.27 3.90
#